data_AF-A0A7K2VHI1-F1
#
_entry.id   AF-A0A7K2VHI1-F1
#
_cell.length_a   1.000
_cell.length_b   1.000
_cell.length_c   1.000
_cell.angle_alpha   90.00
_cell.angle_beta   90.00
_cell.angle_gamma   90.00
#
_symmetry.space_group_name_H-M   'P 1'
#
loop_
_entity.id
_entity.type
_entity.pdbx_description
1 polymer ?
#
loop_
_entity_poly.entity_id
_entity_poly.type
_entity_poly.pdbx_seq_one_letter_code
_entity_poly.pdbx_strand_id
1 'polypeptide(L)'
;GAGSDAADSADLWSGLGPAAPLGTPARVPTGPLAGMLGNLLSFEVFRLVTQALPAETRNQVVVQDLNSLDVLAEPLLPHPRCRFCTAGEPKAPDGAALRVPHPDDEPVALPADGPADEAAAKGALAALELRDVLVREAAGVFGGYADDDWEQTPLKVSTVRLGVSPGRVREVSAIDVHHVAGARLAALFRGAEVYAEHVVPPRVGGRGGRVAPAELALSSGLEAPVDRVAAWSEASSLLDGRTVLVPTGAVRTLGGWNDQGLFERTSAGTGAAGTPRAALARALRSALTDDALRRAIRRTAPVRLVDLNSLIDDAELLFLLRSAENLGVTVEVLDLTGAG
;
A
#
# COMPACT_ATOMS: atom_id res chain seq x y z
N GLY A 1 -15.75 0.33 -23.28
CA GLY A 1 -16.31 0.97 -22.09
C GLY A 1 -15.76 0.21 -20.92
N ALA A 2 -14.93 0.85 -20.10
CA ALA A 2 -14.74 0.40 -18.73
C ALA A 2 -16.02 0.83 -18.00
N GLY A 3 -16.82 -0.14 -17.57
CA GLY A 3 -17.92 0.15 -16.66
C GLY A 3 -17.36 0.57 -15.31
N SER A 4 -18.22 1.20 -14.51
CA SER A 4 -18.04 1.73 -13.16
C SER A 4 -17.44 0.78 -12.09
N ASP A 5 -16.96 -0.40 -12.48
CA ASP A 5 -16.29 -1.36 -11.61
C ASP A 5 -14.79 -1.42 -11.93
N ALA A 6 -13.95 -1.25 -10.92
CA ALA A 6 -12.50 -1.38 -11.03
C ALA A 6 -12.06 -2.75 -11.59
N ALA A 7 -12.91 -3.78 -11.44
CA ALA A 7 -12.77 -5.07 -12.10
C ALA A 7 -12.77 -5.00 -13.64
N ASP A 8 -13.71 -4.25 -14.22
CA ASP A 8 -13.85 -4.09 -15.67
C ASP A 8 -12.67 -3.32 -16.26
N SER A 9 -12.16 -2.34 -15.50
CA SER A 9 -10.94 -1.60 -15.84
C SER A 9 -9.70 -2.50 -15.80
N ALA A 10 -9.57 -3.39 -14.81
CA ALA A 10 -8.44 -4.31 -14.72
C ALA A 10 -8.39 -5.31 -15.89
N ASP A 11 -9.53 -5.85 -16.31
CA ASP A 11 -9.63 -6.71 -17.49
C ASP A 11 -9.33 -5.93 -18.79
N LEU A 12 -9.83 -4.70 -18.92
CA LEU A 12 -9.51 -3.82 -20.05
C LEU A 12 -8.00 -3.54 -20.14
N TRP A 13 -7.38 -3.11 -19.04
CA TRP A 13 -5.97 -2.75 -19.01
C TRP A 13 -5.05 -3.95 -19.19
N SER A 14 -5.40 -5.10 -18.58
CA SER A 14 -4.64 -6.34 -18.78
C SER A 14 -4.76 -6.87 -20.21
N GLY A 15 -5.89 -6.62 -20.90
CA GLY A 15 -6.12 -6.92 -22.32
C GLY A 15 -5.40 -5.99 -23.30
N LEU A 16 -5.04 -4.77 -22.88
CA LEU A 16 -4.24 -3.81 -23.67
C LEU A 16 -2.74 -3.98 -23.45
N GLY A 17 -2.35 -4.78 -22.47
CA GLY A 17 -0.96 -5.02 -22.13
C GLY A 17 -0.19 -5.74 -23.26
N PRO A 18 1.12 -5.48 -23.42
CA PRO A 18 1.96 -6.12 -24.44
C PRO A 18 2.20 -7.64 -24.23
N ALA A 19 1.58 -8.24 -23.22
CA ALA A 19 1.54 -9.68 -22.97
C ALA A 19 0.10 -10.23 -22.92
N ALA A 20 -0.90 -9.40 -23.25
CA ALA A 20 -2.30 -9.81 -23.30
C ALA A 20 -2.50 -10.90 -24.36
N PRO A 21 -3.21 -11.98 -24.04
CA PRO A 21 -3.69 -12.89 -25.08
C PRO A 21 -4.57 -12.10 -26.05
N LEU A 22 -4.26 -12.13 -27.35
CA LEU A 22 -5.02 -11.48 -28.43
C LEU A 22 -6.44 -12.08 -28.64
N GLY A 23 -7.02 -12.72 -27.62
CA GLY A 23 -8.10 -13.70 -27.78
C GLY A 23 -9.51 -13.18 -27.59
N THR A 24 -9.71 -12.04 -26.93
CA THR A 24 -11.07 -11.53 -26.69
C THR A 24 -11.35 -10.38 -27.65
N PRO A 25 -12.24 -10.55 -28.66
CA PRO A 25 -12.62 -9.44 -29.52
C PRO A 25 -13.27 -8.36 -28.65
N ALA A 26 -12.69 -7.16 -28.65
CA ALA A 26 -13.27 -6.02 -27.97
C ALA A 26 -14.69 -5.78 -28.50
N ARG A 27 -15.65 -5.54 -27.60
CA ARG A 27 -16.98 -5.08 -28.02
C ARG A 27 -16.82 -3.78 -28.79
N VAL A 28 -17.11 -3.82 -30.09
CA VAL A 28 -17.02 -2.64 -30.95
C VAL A 28 -18.25 -1.78 -30.70
N PRO A 29 -18.10 -0.50 -30.29
CA PRO A 29 -19.23 0.40 -30.17
C PRO A 29 -19.87 0.62 -31.55
N THR A 30 -21.19 0.74 -31.59
CA THR A 30 -21.95 0.96 -32.84
C THR A 30 -22.89 2.15 -32.71
N GLY A 31 -23.37 2.67 -33.84
CA GLY A 31 -24.37 3.73 -33.87
C GLY A 31 -23.87 5.07 -33.29
N PRO A 32 -24.70 5.79 -32.52
CA PRO A 32 -24.35 7.11 -31.98
C PRO A 32 -23.07 7.12 -31.14
N LEU A 33 -22.81 6.06 -30.36
CA LEU A 33 -21.60 5.94 -29.54
C LEU A 33 -20.33 5.86 -30.40
N ALA A 34 -20.39 5.16 -31.53
CA ALA A 34 -19.27 5.12 -32.47
C ALA A 34 -19.00 6.50 -33.10
N GLY A 35 -20.06 7.24 -33.42
CA GLY A 35 -19.96 8.61 -33.92
C GLY A 35 -19.34 9.57 -32.89
N MET A 36 -19.76 9.48 -31.63
CA MET A 36 -19.22 10.27 -30.52
C MET A 36 -17.72 10.00 -30.31
N LEU A 37 -17.34 8.73 -30.18
CA LEU A 37 -15.94 8.32 -30.03
C LEU A 37 -15.10 8.70 -31.26
N GLY A 38 -15.64 8.57 -32.47
CA GLY A 38 -14.98 8.98 -33.71
C GLY A 38 -14.71 10.48 -33.76
N ASN A 39 -15.65 11.31 -33.29
CA ASN A 39 -15.47 12.75 -33.19
C ASN A 39 -14.38 13.11 -32.17
N LEU A 40 -14.44 12.53 -30.97
CA LEU A 40 -13.41 12.75 -29.92
C LEU A 40 -12.01 12.37 -30.45
N LEU A 41 -11.88 11.20 -31.06
CA LEU A 41 -10.62 10.74 -31.64
C LEU A 41 -10.13 11.65 -32.77
N SER A 42 -11.03 12.15 -33.63
CA SER A 42 -10.68 13.04 -34.73
C SER A 42 -10.10 14.36 -34.22
N PHE A 43 -10.65 14.91 -33.14
CA PHE A 43 -10.10 16.11 -32.50
C PHE A 43 -8.71 15.86 -31.89
N GLU A 44 -8.50 14.71 -31.24
CA GLU A 44 -7.18 14.35 -30.71
C GLU A 44 -6.14 14.16 -31.82
N VAL A 45 -6.50 13.49 -32.91
CA VAL A 45 -5.62 13.36 -34.09
C VAL A 45 -5.31 14.73 -34.69
N PHE A 46 -6.31 15.61 -34.80
CA PHE A 46 -6.09 16.97 -35.25
C PHE A 46 -5.10 17.72 -34.35
N ARG A 47 -5.27 17.66 -33.02
CA ARG A 47 -4.35 18.30 -32.05
C ARG A 47 -2.94 17.73 -32.17
N LEU A 48 -2.78 16.41 -32.27
CA LEU A 48 -1.48 15.74 -32.43
C LEU A 48 -0.76 16.12 -33.72
N VAL A 49 -1.47 16.10 -34.85
CA VAL A 49 -0.88 16.32 -36.18
C VAL A 49 -0.59 17.80 -36.42
N THR A 50 -1.52 18.68 -36.05
CA THR A 50 -1.37 20.12 -36.31
C THR A 50 -0.56 20.86 -35.26
N GLN A 51 -0.48 20.30 -34.03
CA GLN A 51 0.16 20.94 -32.87
C GLN A 51 -0.42 22.33 -32.52
N ALA A 52 -1.60 22.67 -33.05
CA ALA A 52 -2.25 23.95 -32.78
C ALA A 52 -2.66 24.08 -31.30
N LEU A 53 -2.93 22.94 -30.64
CA LEU A 53 -3.17 22.81 -29.20
C LEU A 53 -2.46 21.55 -28.69
N PRO A 54 -2.08 21.50 -27.39
CA PRO A 54 -1.64 20.25 -26.77
C PRO A 54 -2.74 19.19 -26.91
N ALA A 55 -2.35 17.97 -27.27
CA ALA A 55 -3.24 16.81 -27.25
C ALA A 55 -3.62 16.49 -25.80
N GLU A 56 -4.90 16.22 -25.57
CA GLU A 56 -5.43 15.87 -24.26
C GLU A 56 -4.92 14.50 -23.83
N THR A 57 -4.73 13.58 -24.78
CA THR A 57 -4.19 12.25 -24.51
C THR A 57 -2.68 12.23 -24.24
N ARG A 58 -2.01 13.40 -24.16
CA ARG A 58 -0.58 13.45 -23.85
C ARG A 58 -0.38 13.15 -22.35
N ASN A 59 0.11 11.94 -22.06
CA ASN A 59 0.28 11.41 -20.69
C ASN A 59 -1.02 11.33 -19.89
N GLN A 60 -2.16 11.23 -20.58
CA GLN A 60 -3.46 11.08 -19.96
C GLN A 60 -4.28 10.01 -20.68
N VAL A 61 -5.25 9.44 -19.96
CA VAL A 61 -6.32 8.62 -20.52
C VAL A 61 -7.60 9.42 -20.43
N VAL A 62 -8.31 9.51 -21.55
CA VAL A 62 -9.64 10.10 -21.61
C VAL A 62 -10.65 8.96 -21.48
N VAL A 63 -11.51 9.04 -20.48
CA VAL A 63 -12.58 8.07 -20.20
C VAL A 63 -13.91 8.76 -20.44
N GLN A 64 -14.73 8.13 -21.27
CA GLN A 64 -16.12 8.50 -21.48
C GLN A 64 -16.99 7.52 -20.68
N ASP A 65 -17.64 8.00 -19.62
CA ASP A 65 -18.68 7.26 -18.94
C ASP A 65 -19.90 7.19 -19.87
N LEU A 66 -20.44 5.99 -20.07
CA LEU A 66 -21.57 5.76 -20.99
C LEU A 66 -22.93 5.87 -20.31
N ASN A 67 -22.97 5.82 -18.98
CA ASN A 67 -24.16 5.97 -18.16
C ASN A 67 -24.44 7.45 -17.85
N SER A 68 -23.42 8.19 -17.40
CA SER A 68 -23.57 9.63 -17.09
C SER A 68 -23.31 10.53 -18.31
N LEU A 69 -22.60 10.02 -19.32
CA LEU A 69 -22.09 10.77 -20.47
C LEU A 69 -21.01 11.80 -20.10
N ASP A 70 -20.43 11.70 -18.91
CA ASP A 70 -19.29 12.53 -18.51
C ASP A 70 -18.00 12.08 -19.19
N VAL A 71 -17.12 13.06 -19.43
CA VAL A 71 -15.77 12.84 -19.92
C VAL A 71 -14.79 13.27 -18.84
N LEU A 72 -13.88 12.38 -18.48
CA LEU A 72 -12.81 12.63 -17.54
C LEU A 72 -11.46 12.31 -18.17
N ALA A 73 -10.47 13.16 -17.88
CA ALA A 73 -9.09 12.97 -18.30
C ALA A 73 -8.22 12.72 -17.07
N GLU A 74 -7.61 11.55 -17.00
CA GLU A 74 -6.79 11.15 -15.85
C GLU A 74 -5.33 10.96 -16.27
N PRO A 75 -4.36 11.36 -15.42
CA PRO A 75 -2.94 11.12 -15.69
C PRO A 75 -2.63 9.63 -15.85
N LEU A 76 -1.85 9.29 -16.89
CA LEU A 76 -1.32 7.95 -17.10
C LEU A 76 0.17 7.93 -16.75
N LEU A 77 0.49 7.31 -15.62
CA LEU A 77 1.87 7.21 -15.16
C LEU A 77 2.63 6.08 -15.87
N PRO A 78 3.88 6.30 -16.32
CA PRO A 78 4.70 5.23 -16.83
C PRO A 78 5.00 4.25 -15.70
N HIS A 79 4.71 2.96 -15.93
CA HIS A 79 4.99 1.94 -14.92
C HIS A 79 6.51 1.81 -14.70
N PRO A 80 7.02 1.86 -13.46
CA PRO A 80 8.47 1.89 -13.19
C PRO A 80 9.21 0.62 -13.61
N ARG A 81 8.50 -0.48 -13.81
CA ARG A 81 9.04 -1.75 -14.33
C ARG A 81 8.63 -2.04 -15.78
N CYS A 82 8.14 -1.05 -16.51
CA CYS A 82 7.78 -1.25 -17.91
C CYS A 82 9.03 -1.59 -18.72
N ARG A 83 9.11 -2.82 -19.23
CA ARG A 83 10.23 -3.31 -20.05
C ARG A 83 10.45 -2.52 -21.35
N PHE A 84 9.45 -1.75 -21.79
CA PHE A 84 9.52 -0.93 -23.00
C PHE A 84 9.92 0.51 -22.70
N CYS A 85 9.52 1.05 -21.54
CA CYS A 85 9.76 2.45 -21.18
C CYS A 85 11.04 2.62 -20.35
N THR A 86 11.51 1.57 -19.67
CA THR A 86 12.64 1.65 -18.75
C THR A 86 13.73 0.67 -19.17
N ALA A 87 14.93 1.19 -19.41
CA ALA A 87 16.11 0.38 -19.71
C ALA A 87 16.68 -0.21 -18.40
N GLY A 88 16.12 -1.33 -17.95
CA GLY A 88 16.61 -2.09 -16.80
C GLY A 88 15.63 -2.14 -15.63
N GLU A 89 15.87 -3.08 -14.72
CA GLU A 89 15.10 -3.15 -13.48
C GLU A 89 15.51 -2.00 -12.54
N PRO A 90 14.54 -1.32 -11.88
CA PRO A 90 14.87 -0.37 -10.83
C PRO A 90 15.74 -1.04 -9.79
N LYS A 91 16.83 -0.39 -9.36
CA LYS A 91 17.70 -0.92 -8.30
C LYS A 91 16.98 -0.82 -6.95
N ALA A 92 17.14 -1.82 -6.08
CA ALA A 92 16.74 -1.67 -4.69
C ALA A 92 17.53 -0.53 -4.02
N PRO A 93 16.95 0.21 -3.07
CA PRO A 93 17.75 1.08 -2.22
C PRO A 93 18.85 0.27 -1.53
N ASP A 94 20.03 0.87 -1.38
CA ASP A 94 21.15 0.24 -0.70
C ASP A 94 20.80 0.01 0.78
N GLY A 95 20.92 -1.23 1.24
CA GLY A 95 20.69 -1.59 2.64
C GLY A 95 21.57 -0.81 3.60
N ALA A 96 22.77 -0.40 3.19
CA ALA A 96 23.63 0.48 3.99
C ALA A 96 23.04 1.90 4.14
N ALA A 97 22.39 2.42 3.09
CA ALA A 97 21.75 3.73 3.12
C ALA A 97 20.53 3.76 4.06
N LEU A 98 19.85 2.63 4.26
CA LEU A 98 18.73 2.54 5.21
C LEU A 98 19.15 2.62 6.69
N ARG A 99 20.45 2.45 6.97
CA ARG A 99 21.00 2.43 8.34
C ARG A 99 21.41 3.81 8.83
N VAL A 100 21.62 4.74 7.91
CA VAL A 100 22.09 6.10 8.22
C VAL A 100 20.91 7.06 8.10
N PRO A 101 20.59 7.85 9.13
CA PRO A 101 19.56 8.89 9.03
C PRO A 101 19.89 9.87 7.88
N HIS A 102 18.90 10.14 7.04
CA HIS A 102 18.94 11.15 5.98
C HIS A 102 18.09 12.37 6.40
N PRO A 103 18.45 13.60 5.99
CA PRO A 103 17.67 14.81 6.28
C PRO A 103 16.21 14.74 5.82
N ASP A 104 15.93 13.98 4.76
CA ASP A 104 14.59 13.83 4.20
C ASP A 104 13.74 12.82 4.97
N ASP A 105 14.31 12.08 5.93
CA ASP A 105 13.55 11.08 6.65
C ASP A 105 12.50 11.71 7.55
N GLU A 106 11.25 11.31 7.31
CA GLU A 106 10.11 11.75 8.10
C GLU A 106 10.35 11.39 9.58
N PRO A 107 10.29 12.38 10.50
CA PRO A 107 10.36 12.10 11.92
C PRO A 107 9.14 11.24 12.32
N VAL A 108 9.33 10.39 13.33
CA VAL A 108 8.19 9.76 13.99
C VAL A 108 7.38 10.88 14.62
N ALA A 109 6.17 11.12 14.12
CA ALA A 109 5.26 12.08 14.71
C ALA A 109 4.97 11.62 16.15
N LEU A 110 5.38 12.43 17.12
CA LEU A 110 4.94 12.30 18.50
C LEU A 110 3.56 12.96 18.61
N PRO A 111 2.71 12.50 19.55
CA PRO A 111 1.52 13.24 19.95
C PRO A 111 1.92 14.70 20.22
N ALA A 112 1.23 15.62 19.55
CA ALA A 112 1.60 17.02 19.51
C ALA A 112 0.36 17.87 19.78
N ASP A 113 0.51 18.89 20.63
CA ASP A 113 -0.55 19.85 20.90
C ASP A 113 -0.24 21.22 20.27
N GLY A 114 -1.29 21.94 19.89
CA GLY A 114 -1.20 23.33 19.44
C GLY A 114 -0.44 23.49 18.11
N PRO A 115 0.58 24.37 18.01
CA PRO A 115 1.24 24.67 16.73
C PRO A 115 1.89 23.47 16.03
N ALA A 116 2.31 22.45 16.79
CA ALA A 116 2.91 21.25 16.24
C ALA A 116 1.86 20.32 15.61
N ASP A 117 0.64 20.30 16.15
CA ASP A 117 -0.52 19.61 15.57
C ASP A 117 -0.92 20.23 14.22
N GLU A 118 -1.01 21.56 14.17
CA GLU A 118 -1.29 22.28 12.92
C GLU A 118 -0.22 22.04 11.84
N ALA A 119 1.05 21.95 12.25
CA ALA A 119 2.15 21.65 11.34
C ALA A 119 2.06 20.22 10.81
N ALA A 120 1.67 19.24 11.65
CA ALA A 120 1.44 17.86 11.24
C ALA A 120 0.28 17.77 10.23
N ALA A 121 -0.84 18.46 10.48
CA ALA A 121 -1.97 18.54 9.57
C ALA A 121 -1.57 19.09 8.19
N LYS A 122 -0.80 20.20 8.16
CA LYS A 122 -0.29 20.79 6.92
C LYS A 122 0.69 19.85 6.20
N GLY A 123 1.55 19.18 6.95
CA GLY A 123 2.46 18.17 6.40
C GLY A 123 1.72 17.00 5.76
N ALA A 124 0.66 16.50 6.40
CA ALA A 124 -0.17 15.44 5.86
C ALA A 124 -0.88 15.87 4.57
N LEU A 125 -1.43 17.09 4.52
CA LEU A 125 -2.04 17.65 3.31
C LEU A 125 -1.04 17.77 2.16
N ALA A 126 0.14 18.35 2.40
CA ALA A 126 1.18 18.45 1.38
C ALA A 126 1.64 17.06 0.88
N ALA A 127 1.74 16.07 1.78
CA ALA A 127 2.06 14.70 1.41
C ALA A 127 0.95 14.05 0.57
N LEU A 128 -0.32 14.34 0.83
CA LEU A 128 -1.45 13.89 0.02
C LEU A 128 -1.42 14.53 -1.37
N GLU A 129 -1.20 15.83 -1.48
CA GLU A 129 -1.12 16.54 -2.77
C GLU A 129 -0.05 15.95 -3.68
N LEU A 130 1.12 15.62 -3.14
CA LEU A 130 2.21 14.95 -3.88
C LEU A 130 1.81 13.57 -4.42
N ARG A 131 0.81 12.92 -3.82
CA ARG A 131 0.40 11.54 -4.11
C ARG A 131 -0.97 11.47 -4.78
N ASP A 132 -1.64 12.60 -4.97
CA ASP A 132 -2.99 12.69 -5.54
C ASP A 132 -3.05 12.06 -6.95
N VAL A 133 -1.95 12.14 -7.71
CA VAL A 133 -1.82 11.50 -9.02
C VAL A 133 -1.99 9.97 -8.99
N LEU A 134 -1.80 9.33 -7.83
CA LEU A 134 -1.98 7.89 -7.64
C LEU A 134 -3.44 7.51 -7.32
N VAL A 135 -4.27 8.50 -6.99
CA VAL A 135 -5.66 8.34 -6.55
C VAL A 135 -6.58 8.84 -7.64
N ARG A 136 -6.99 7.94 -8.53
CA ARG A 136 -7.78 8.23 -9.72
C ARG A 136 -8.66 7.02 -10.02
N GLU A 137 -9.88 7.27 -10.49
CA GLU A 137 -10.90 6.23 -10.59
C GLU A 137 -10.55 5.18 -11.64
N ALA A 138 -10.02 5.61 -12.79
CA ALA A 138 -9.78 4.74 -13.94
C ALA A 138 -8.31 4.38 -14.17
N ALA A 139 -7.37 5.30 -13.92
CA ALA A 139 -5.94 5.16 -14.17
C ALA A 139 -5.08 5.16 -12.90
N GLY A 140 -5.69 5.34 -11.73
CA GLY A 140 -5.00 5.37 -10.44
C GLY A 140 -4.53 4.00 -9.98
N VAL A 141 -3.52 3.98 -9.11
CA VAL A 141 -3.19 2.79 -8.32
C VAL A 141 -4.29 2.54 -7.29
N PHE A 142 -4.84 3.63 -6.75
CA PHE A 142 -5.98 3.64 -5.83
C PHE A 142 -7.19 4.25 -6.53
N GLY A 143 -8.35 3.62 -6.40
CA GLY A 143 -9.59 4.03 -7.06
C GLY A 143 -10.34 5.18 -6.38
N GLY A 144 -9.75 5.83 -5.38
CA GLY A 144 -10.38 6.89 -4.59
C GLY A 144 -10.55 6.56 -3.11
N TYR A 145 -10.94 7.58 -2.35
CA TYR A 145 -11.34 7.45 -0.95
C TYR A 145 -12.81 7.04 -0.86
N ALA A 146 -13.15 6.29 0.18
CA ALA A 146 -14.49 5.83 0.51
C ALA A 146 -14.82 6.24 1.96
N ASP A 147 -14.59 7.51 2.28
CA ASP A 147 -14.68 8.05 3.64
C ASP A 147 -15.73 9.16 3.81
N ASP A 148 -16.43 9.54 2.75
CA ASP A 148 -17.41 10.66 2.75
C ASP A 148 -18.58 10.43 3.71
N ASP A 149 -19.02 9.18 3.89
CA ASP A 149 -20.16 8.81 4.75
C ASP A 149 -19.77 8.48 6.21
N TRP A 150 -18.49 8.57 6.58
CA TRP A 150 -18.02 8.15 7.89
C TRP A 150 -18.19 9.23 8.95
N GLU A 151 -18.67 8.84 10.13
CA GLU A 151 -18.61 9.70 11.32
C GLU A 151 -17.16 9.93 11.73
N GLN A 152 -16.75 11.21 11.78
CA GLN A 152 -15.38 11.62 12.07
C GLN A 152 -15.18 11.94 13.57
N THR A 153 -15.92 11.26 14.44
CA THR A 153 -15.87 11.44 15.90
C THR A 153 -16.01 10.10 16.61
N PRO A 154 -15.20 9.80 17.64
CA PRO A 154 -14.09 10.60 18.18
C PRO A 154 -12.80 10.50 17.33
N LEU A 155 -12.69 9.48 16.49
CA LEU A 155 -11.53 9.23 15.64
C LEU A 155 -11.78 9.73 14.22
N LYS A 156 -10.71 10.14 13.54
CA LYS A 156 -10.75 10.38 12.09
C LYS A 156 -10.47 9.07 11.39
N VAL A 157 -11.35 8.70 10.47
CA VAL A 157 -11.26 7.44 9.75
C VAL A 157 -11.28 7.73 8.27
N SER A 158 -10.40 7.08 7.54
CA SER A 158 -10.38 7.11 6.08
C SER A 158 -10.25 5.69 5.55
N THR A 159 -10.87 5.45 4.41
CA THR A 159 -10.78 4.21 3.64
C THR A 159 -10.36 4.52 2.22
N VAL A 160 -9.38 3.76 1.68
CA VAL A 160 -8.98 3.84 0.27
C VAL A 160 -9.32 2.54 -0.45
N ARG A 161 -9.78 2.64 -1.71
CA ARG A 161 -10.07 1.49 -2.57
C ARG A 161 -8.85 1.09 -3.41
N LEU A 162 -8.54 -0.20 -3.43
CA LEU A 162 -7.39 -0.76 -4.13
C LEU A 162 -7.77 -2.02 -4.91
N GLY A 163 -7.52 -2.04 -6.22
CA GLY A 163 -7.58 -3.28 -7.01
C GLY A 163 -6.41 -4.21 -6.67
N VAL A 164 -6.68 -5.43 -6.23
CA VAL A 164 -5.64 -6.44 -5.88
C VAL A 164 -5.54 -7.59 -6.87
N SER A 165 -6.58 -7.81 -7.67
CA SER A 165 -6.60 -8.69 -8.84
C SER A 165 -7.76 -8.28 -9.74
N PRO A 166 -7.85 -8.77 -10.99
CA PRO A 166 -9.07 -8.60 -11.78
C PRO A 166 -10.30 -9.07 -11.00
N GLY A 167 -11.40 -8.32 -11.07
CA GLY A 167 -12.60 -8.65 -10.28
C GLY A 167 -12.54 -8.35 -8.79
N ARG A 168 -11.39 -7.90 -8.25
CA ARG A 168 -11.19 -7.87 -6.79
C ARG A 168 -10.65 -6.54 -6.30
N VAL A 169 -11.53 -5.81 -5.62
CA VAL A 169 -11.21 -4.59 -4.88
C VAL A 169 -11.07 -4.91 -3.41
N ARG A 170 -10.13 -4.22 -2.75
CA ARG A 170 -9.97 -4.19 -1.30
C ARG A 170 -10.17 -2.76 -0.82
N GLU A 171 -10.88 -2.63 0.28
CA GLU A 171 -10.95 -1.41 1.07
C GLU A 171 -9.92 -1.50 2.20
N VAL A 172 -9.13 -0.45 2.33
CA VAL A 172 -8.07 -0.35 3.34
C VAL A 172 -8.31 0.88 4.16
N SER A 173 -8.69 0.68 5.42
CA SER A 173 -8.97 1.75 6.35
C SER A 173 -7.78 2.05 7.25
N ALA A 174 -7.65 3.32 7.62
CA ALA A 174 -6.74 3.76 8.66
C ALA A 174 -7.40 4.86 9.49
N ILE A 175 -6.83 5.08 10.66
CA ILE A 175 -7.30 6.06 11.63
C ILE A 175 -6.21 7.07 11.93
N ASP A 176 -6.65 8.25 12.34
CA ASP A 176 -5.84 9.30 12.94
C ASP A 176 -6.66 9.94 14.06
N VAL A 177 -6.01 10.34 15.16
CA VAL A 177 -6.71 10.92 16.30
C VAL A 177 -7.18 12.35 16.00
N HIS A 178 -6.39 13.10 15.23
CA HIS A 178 -6.50 14.54 15.14
C HIS A 178 -7.12 14.98 13.81
N HIS A 179 -6.69 14.41 12.67
CA HIS A 179 -7.03 14.94 11.34
C HIS A 179 -7.43 13.89 10.30
N VAL A 180 -8.46 14.21 9.50
CA VAL A 180 -8.88 13.38 8.36
C VAL A 180 -7.76 13.25 7.31
N ALA A 181 -6.97 14.30 7.11
CA ALA A 181 -5.80 14.25 6.23
C ALA A 181 -4.76 13.21 6.71
N GLY A 182 -4.53 13.11 8.02
CA GLY A 182 -3.69 12.08 8.63
C GLY A 182 -4.23 10.69 8.37
N ALA A 183 -5.55 10.48 8.57
CA ALA A 183 -6.21 9.21 8.32
C ALA A 183 -6.11 8.79 6.84
N ARG A 184 -6.34 9.72 5.89
CA ARG A 184 -6.20 9.49 4.45
C ARG A 184 -4.78 9.11 4.05
N LEU A 185 -3.78 9.81 4.58
CA LEU A 185 -2.37 9.50 4.31
C LEU A 185 -1.98 8.13 4.89
N ALA A 186 -2.42 7.83 6.11
CA ALA A 186 -2.22 6.53 6.72
C ALA A 186 -2.90 5.40 5.92
N ALA A 187 -4.10 5.65 5.39
CA ALA A 187 -4.83 4.71 4.54
C ALA A 187 -4.09 4.46 3.22
N LEU A 188 -3.53 5.49 2.58
CA LEU A 188 -2.67 5.33 1.40
C LEU A 188 -1.45 4.47 1.68
N PHE A 189 -0.74 4.70 2.79
CA PHE A 189 0.42 3.88 3.13
C PHE A 189 0.03 2.43 3.45
N ARG A 190 -1.07 2.20 4.17
CA ARG A 190 -1.60 0.84 4.37
C ARG A 190 -2.01 0.19 3.04
N GLY A 191 -2.63 0.96 2.15
CA GLY A 191 -2.96 0.51 0.79
C GLY A 191 -1.71 0.13 0.00
N ALA A 192 -0.62 0.90 0.11
CA ALA A 192 0.64 0.61 -0.54
C ALA A 192 1.29 -0.68 -0.01
N GLU A 193 1.16 -1.00 1.28
CA GLU A 193 1.57 -2.29 1.85
C GLU A 193 0.79 -3.45 1.22
N VAL A 194 -0.54 -3.31 1.10
CA VAL A 194 -1.39 -4.31 0.45
C VAL A 194 -1.05 -4.45 -1.04
N TYR A 195 -0.81 -3.34 -1.74
CA TYR A 195 -0.39 -3.34 -3.14
C TYR A 195 0.95 -4.06 -3.32
N ALA A 196 1.91 -3.84 -2.43
CA ALA A 196 3.20 -4.52 -2.46
C ALA A 196 3.07 -6.04 -2.28
N GLU A 197 2.17 -6.49 -1.40
CA GLU A 197 1.92 -7.92 -1.13
C GLU A 197 1.20 -8.64 -2.26
N HIS A 198 0.20 -8.01 -2.88
CA HIS A 198 -0.72 -8.68 -3.81
C HIS A 198 -0.44 -8.38 -5.28
N VAL A 199 0.04 -7.18 -5.61
CA VAL A 199 0.11 -6.70 -7.00
C VAL A 199 1.55 -6.65 -7.50
N VAL A 200 2.48 -6.17 -6.67
CA VAL A 200 3.89 -6.01 -7.10
C VAL A 200 4.60 -7.37 -7.12
N PRO A 201 5.06 -7.86 -8.29
CA PRO A 201 5.84 -9.08 -8.34
C PRO A 201 7.13 -8.92 -7.52
N PRO A 202 7.48 -9.84 -6.62
CA PRO A 202 8.72 -9.75 -5.88
C PRO A 202 9.93 -9.87 -6.82
N ARG A 203 11.08 -9.33 -6.40
CA ARG A 203 12.34 -9.63 -7.08
C ARG A 203 12.81 -11.02 -6.65
N VAL A 204 13.08 -11.87 -7.63
CA VAL A 204 13.51 -13.26 -7.43
C VAL A 204 14.92 -13.42 -8.00
N GLY A 205 15.76 -14.18 -7.31
CA GLY A 205 17.18 -14.31 -7.58
C GLY A 205 18.03 -13.39 -6.70
N GLY A 206 19.33 -13.41 -6.92
CA GLY A 206 20.33 -12.68 -6.14
C GLY A 206 21.54 -13.53 -5.82
N ARG A 207 22.46 -12.99 -5.02
CA ARG A 207 23.67 -13.69 -4.55
C ARG A 207 23.75 -13.58 -3.03
N GLY A 208 24.01 -14.70 -2.35
CA GLY A 208 24.16 -14.72 -0.89
C GLY A 208 23.94 -16.11 -0.30
N GLY A 209 24.19 -16.24 1.01
CA GLY A 209 23.84 -17.44 1.75
C GLY A 209 22.32 -17.57 1.89
N ARG A 210 21.80 -18.80 1.76
CA ARG A 210 20.37 -19.10 1.91
C ARG A 210 20.03 -19.28 3.38
N VAL A 211 19.02 -18.56 3.86
CA VAL A 211 18.43 -18.72 5.19
C VAL A 211 17.38 -19.83 5.14
N ALA A 212 17.44 -20.82 6.03
CA ALA A 212 16.46 -21.90 6.01
C ALA A 212 15.07 -21.41 6.46
N PRO A 213 13.96 -21.96 5.92
CA PRO A 213 12.61 -21.57 6.34
C PRO A 213 12.39 -21.64 7.86
N ALA A 214 12.95 -22.67 8.52
CA ALA A 214 12.83 -22.89 9.95
C ALA A 214 13.58 -21.85 10.82
N GLU A 215 14.53 -21.11 10.24
CA GLU A 215 15.25 -20.04 10.95
C GLU A 215 14.43 -18.73 11.02
N LEU A 216 13.37 -18.62 10.20
CA LEU A 216 12.55 -17.42 10.15
C LEU A 216 11.44 -17.48 11.20
N ALA A 217 11.24 -16.36 11.89
CA ALA A 217 10.19 -16.23 12.90
C ALA A 217 8.78 -16.52 12.35
N LEU A 218 8.56 -16.33 11.05
CA LEU A 218 7.28 -16.59 10.38
C LEU A 218 7.12 -18.05 9.91
N SER A 219 8.03 -18.96 10.23
CA SER A 219 7.87 -20.38 9.90
C SER A 219 6.54 -20.91 10.45
N SER A 220 5.76 -21.57 9.60
CA SER A 220 4.51 -22.22 10.00
C SER A 220 4.72 -23.52 10.79
N GLY A 221 5.98 -23.97 10.92
CA GLY A 221 6.33 -25.25 11.52
C GLY A 221 6.27 -26.43 10.53
N LEU A 222 5.89 -26.19 9.27
CA LEU A 222 6.02 -27.19 8.21
C LEU A 222 7.50 -27.38 7.86
N GLU A 223 7.99 -28.61 7.94
CA GLU A 223 9.34 -28.94 7.53
C GLU A 223 9.48 -28.84 6.01
N ALA A 224 10.35 -27.93 5.56
CA ALA A 224 10.76 -27.82 4.17
C ALA A 224 12.28 -27.65 4.10
N PRO A 225 13.00 -28.58 3.45
CA PRO A 225 14.42 -28.43 3.29
C PRO A 225 14.72 -27.31 2.27
N VAL A 226 15.87 -26.65 2.46
CA VAL A 226 16.28 -25.43 1.72
C VAL A 226 16.29 -25.64 0.20
N ASP A 227 16.63 -26.85 -0.25
CA ASP A 227 16.66 -27.23 -1.66
C ASP A 227 15.28 -27.29 -2.32
N ARG A 228 14.20 -27.43 -1.53
CA ARG A 228 12.81 -27.46 -2.03
C ARG A 228 12.14 -26.09 -2.14
N VAL A 229 12.79 -25.03 -1.66
CA VAL A 229 12.27 -23.66 -1.82
C VAL A 229 12.43 -23.22 -3.27
N ALA A 230 11.30 -23.03 -3.96
CA ALA A 230 11.25 -22.75 -5.40
C ALA A 230 11.77 -21.36 -5.79
N ALA A 231 11.68 -20.37 -4.89
CA ALA A 231 12.03 -18.98 -5.19
C ALA A 231 12.68 -18.30 -3.99
N TRP A 232 13.70 -17.50 -4.30
CA TRP A 232 14.55 -16.81 -3.34
C TRP A 232 14.61 -15.33 -3.68
N SER A 233 14.54 -14.49 -2.66
CA SER A 233 14.65 -13.04 -2.77
C SER A 233 15.85 -12.54 -1.98
N GLU A 234 16.54 -11.55 -2.55
CA GLU A 234 17.64 -10.88 -1.87
C GLU A 234 17.15 -10.01 -0.72
N ALA A 235 17.82 -10.10 0.43
CA ALA A 235 17.58 -9.27 1.60
C ALA A 235 18.91 -8.78 2.18
N SER A 236 18.88 -7.62 2.84
CA SER A 236 20.03 -7.05 3.55
C SER A 236 19.83 -7.15 5.05
N SER A 237 20.83 -7.68 5.75
CA SER A 237 20.85 -7.69 7.21
C SER A 237 21.07 -6.28 7.76
N LEU A 238 20.16 -5.82 8.60
CA LEU A 238 20.28 -4.53 9.28
C LEU A 238 21.29 -4.54 10.43
N LEU A 239 21.85 -5.70 10.79
CA LEU A 239 22.85 -5.82 11.85
C LEU A 239 24.26 -5.61 11.32
N ASP A 240 24.57 -6.15 10.15
CA ASP A 240 25.93 -6.17 9.59
C ASP A 240 26.02 -5.80 8.10
N GLY A 241 24.88 -5.55 7.44
CA GLY A 241 24.83 -5.11 6.04
C GLY A 241 25.03 -6.25 5.04
N ARG A 242 25.20 -7.50 5.50
CA ARG A 242 25.38 -8.64 4.60
C ARG A 242 24.12 -8.91 3.79
N THR A 243 24.32 -9.22 2.52
CA THR A 243 23.28 -9.73 1.64
C THR A 243 23.06 -11.22 1.89
N VAL A 244 21.80 -11.61 2.08
CA VAL A 244 21.35 -12.99 2.23
C VAL A 244 20.19 -13.28 1.27
N LEU A 245 19.93 -14.56 1.04
CA LEU A 245 18.76 -15.01 0.31
C LEU A 245 17.73 -15.55 1.29
N VAL A 246 16.52 -15.00 1.24
CA VAL A 246 15.36 -15.47 1.99
C VAL A 246 14.33 -16.08 1.04
N PRO A 247 13.53 -17.08 1.47
CA PRO A 247 12.46 -17.61 0.64
C PRO A 247 11.49 -16.50 0.21
N THR A 248 11.15 -16.42 -1.08
CA THR A 248 10.25 -15.37 -1.59
C THR A 248 8.86 -15.42 -0.94
N GLY A 249 8.39 -16.61 -0.56
CA GLY A 249 7.14 -16.77 0.20
C GLY A 249 7.17 -16.14 1.61
N ALA A 250 8.34 -15.94 2.20
CA ALA A 250 8.49 -15.22 3.47
C ALA A 250 8.50 -13.69 3.29
N VAL A 251 8.77 -13.21 2.07
CA VAL A 251 8.73 -11.78 1.70
C VAL A 251 7.35 -11.37 1.19
N ARG A 252 6.58 -12.32 0.65
CA ARG A 252 5.22 -12.16 0.13
C ARG A 252 4.29 -13.19 0.76
N THR A 253 4.05 -13.01 2.06
CA THR A 253 3.33 -13.96 2.92
C THR A 253 1.85 -14.05 2.54
N LEU A 254 1.26 -12.98 1.99
CA LEU A 254 -0.15 -12.92 1.62
C LEU A 254 -0.41 -13.22 0.14
N GLY A 255 0.65 -13.21 -0.69
CA GLY A 255 0.58 -13.51 -2.13
C GLY A 255 0.75 -15.00 -2.46
N GLY A 256 0.66 -15.33 -3.76
CA GLY A 256 0.76 -16.72 -4.25
C GLY A 256 2.12 -17.39 -4.02
N TRP A 257 3.15 -16.62 -3.68
CA TRP A 257 4.49 -17.14 -3.37
C TRP A 257 4.53 -17.97 -2.06
N ASN A 258 3.47 -17.89 -1.24
CA ASN A 258 3.30 -18.65 -0.01
C ASN A 258 2.10 -19.62 -0.08
N ASP A 259 1.74 -20.11 -1.28
CA ASP A 259 0.61 -21.04 -1.43
C ASP A 259 0.85 -22.42 -0.79
N GLN A 260 2.11 -22.79 -0.60
CA GLN A 260 2.47 -23.99 0.16
C GLN A 260 2.32 -23.81 1.68
N GLY A 261 2.05 -22.58 2.16
CA GLY A 261 1.84 -22.29 3.57
C GLY A 261 3.08 -22.52 4.45
N LEU A 262 4.29 -22.44 3.88
CA LEU A 262 5.55 -22.60 4.63
C LEU A 262 5.75 -21.47 5.65
N PHE A 263 5.09 -20.33 5.44
CA PHE A 263 5.12 -19.19 6.35
C PHE A 263 3.72 -18.81 6.80
N GLU A 264 3.60 -18.35 8.05
CA GLU A 264 2.37 -17.77 8.58
C GLU A 264 1.94 -16.57 7.70
N ARG A 265 0.67 -16.53 7.32
CA ARG A 265 0.11 -15.45 6.50
C ARG A 265 -0.13 -14.21 7.37
N THR A 266 0.73 -13.20 7.26
CA THR A 266 0.63 -11.93 8.02
C THR A 266 1.18 -10.76 7.22
N SER A 267 0.63 -9.55 7.39
CA SER A 267 1.22 -8.33 6.84
C SER A 267 2.34 -7.75 7.72
N ALA A 268 2.59 -8.32 8.90
CA ALA A 268 3.65 -7.89 9.79
C ALA A 268 5.02 -7.95 9.11
N GLY A 269 5.83 -6.91 9.27
CA GLY A 269 7.10 -6.76 8.53
C GLY A 269 6.96 -6.11 7.16
N THR A 270 5.75 -5.85 6.67
CA THR A 270 5.52 -4.97 5.51
C THR A 270 5.30 -3.53 5.99
N GLY A 271 5.93 -2.57 5.32
CA GLY A 271 5.81 -1.15 5.68
C GLY A 271 5.92 -0.24 4.47
N ALA A 272 5.11 0.82 4.48
CA ALA A 272 5.18 1.93 3.54
C ALA A 272 5.13 3.27 4.29
N ALA A 273 5.83 4.27 3.76
CA ALA A 273 5.89 5.63 4.30
C ALA A 273 6.41 6.59 3.21
N GLY A 274 6.59 7.88 3.55
CA GLY A 274 7.13 8.86 2.62
C GLY A 274 8.59 8.63 2.25
N THR A 275 9.36 7.95 3.11
CA THR A 275 10.75 7.57 2.84
C THR A 275 11.04 6.10 3.10
N PRO A 276 12.11 5.53 2.50
CA PRO A 276 12.52 4.16 2.78
C PRO A 276 12.83 3.87 4.25
N ARG A 277 13.44 4.82 5.00
CA ARG A 277 13.74 4.62 6.43
C ARG A 277 12.47 4.63 7.27
N ALA A 278 11.54 5.53 6.99
CA ALA A 278 10.24 5.55 7.69
C ALA A 278 9.43 4.28 7.40
N ALA A 279 9.47 3.77 6.16
CA ALA A 279 8.85 2.50 5.78
C ALA A 279 9.49 1.33 6.53
N LEU A 280 10.82 1.33 6.66
CA LEU A 280 11.55 0.33 7.43
C LEU A 280 11.21 0.38 8.93
N ALA A 281 11.19 1.57 9.54
CA ALA A 281 10.83 1.73 10.95
C ALA A 281 9.41 1.19 11.22
N ARG A 282 8.47 1.49 10.32
CA ARG A 282 7.10 0.97 10.37
C ARG A 282 7.05 -0.55 10.25
N ALA A 283 7.78 -1.13 9.29
CA ALA A 283 7.88 -2.57 9.07
C ALA A 283 8.47 -3.28 10.29
N LEU A 284 9.54 -2.76 10.88
CA LEU A 284 10.16 -3.32 12.08
C LEU A 284 9.20 -3.27 13.28
N ARG A 285 8.52 -2.14 13.49
CA ARG A 285 7.54 -2.02 14.57
C ARG A 285 6.39 -3.02 14.41
N SER A 286 5.87 -3.21 13.20
CA SER A 286 4.81 -4.20 12.95
C SER A 286 5.31 -5.64 13.14
N ALA A 287 6.51 -5.97 12.68
CA ALA A 287 7.12 -7.29 12.88
C ALA A 287 7.36 -7.61 14.36
N LEU A 288 7.90 -6.66 15.13
CA LEU A 288 8.14 -6.84 16.56
C LEU A 288 6.84 -6.94 17.36
N THR A 289 5.81 -6.17 16.99
CA THR A 289 4.48 -6.24 17.61
C THR A 289 3.83 -7.60 17.37
N ASP A 290 3.93 -8.11 16.14
CA ASP A 290 3.41 -9.43 15.78
C ASP A 290 4.16 -10.57 16.49
N ASP A 291 5.49 -10.51 16.58
CA ASP A 291 6.27 -11.46 17.37
C ASP A 291 5.89 -11.44 18.86
N ALA A 292 5.76 -10.26 19.47
CA ALA A 292 5.31 -10.10 20.85
C ALA A 292 3.90 -10.68 21.07
N LEU A 293 2.96 -10.38 20.17
CA LEU A 293 1.60 -10.91 20.21
C LEU A 293 1.58 -12.43 20.07
N ARG A 294 2.38 -13.00 19.15
CA ARG A 294 2.48 -14.45 18.98
C ARG A 294 3.05 -15.12 20.22
N ARG A 295 4.09 -14.56 20.84
CA ARG A 295 4.64 -15.07 22.10
C ARG A 295 3.63 -15.00 23.25
N ALA A 296 2.83 -13.93 23.32
CA ALA A 296 1.75 -13.79 24.29
C ALA A 296 0.66 -14.87 24.08
N ILE A 297 0.17 -15.04 22.85
CA ILE A 297 -0.85 -16.06 22.51
C ILE A 297 -0.33 -17.48 22.79
N ARG A 298 0.93 -17.76 22.45
CA ARG A 298 1.59 -19.05 22.72
C ARG A 298 2.02 -19.22 24.19
N ARG A 299 1.79 -18.21 25.03
CA ARG A 299 2.17 -18.18 26.46
C ARG A 299 3.66 -18.42 26.71
N THR A 300 4.50 -17.97 25.78
CA THR A 300 5.97 -18.06 25.89
C THR A 300 6.60 -16.75 26.40
N ALA A 301 5.80 -15.70 26.58
CA ALA A 301 6.18 -14.45 27.22
C ALA A 301 5.09 -14.00 28.20
N PRO A 302 5.45 -13.32 29.30
CA PRO A 302 4.47 -12.78 30.23
C PRO A 302 3.67 -11.65 29.59
N VAL A 303 2.40 -11.54 29.98
CA VAL A 303 1.48 -10.45 29.61
C VAL A 303 1.06 -9.75 30.90
N ARG A 304 1.14 -8.42 30.94
CA ARG A 304 0.77 -7.63 32.11
C ARG A 304 -0.35 -6.66 31.75
N LEU A 305 -1.32 -6.52 32.65
CA LEU A 305 -2.30 -5.44 32.55
C LEU A 305 -1.61 -4.14 32.91
N VAL A 306 -1.77 -3.11 32.07
CA VAL A 306 -1.29 -1.77 32.34
C VAL A 306 -2.31 -1.04 33.21
N ASP A 307 -1.85 -0.40 34.28
CA ASP A 307 -2.70 0.50 35.06
C ASP A 307 -3.01 1.75 34.22
N LEU A 308 -4.27 1.90 33.81
CA LEU A 308 -4.68 3.03 32.98
C LEU A 308 -4.45 4.39 33.67
N ASN A 309 -4.41 4.42 35.00
CA ASN A 309 -4.08 5.64 35.74
C ASN A 309 -2.63 6.08 35.55
N SER A 310 -1.73 5.16 35.17
CA SER A 310 -0.34 5.51 34.87
C SER A 310 -0.17 6.15 33.49
N LEU A 311 -1.24 6.23 32.69
CA LEU A 311 -1.21 6.73 31.31
C LEU A 311 -1.90 8.08 31.15
N ILE A 312 -2.39 8.67 32.24
CA ILE A 312 -3.15 9.93 32.22
C ILE A 312 -2.32 11.16 31.82
N ASP A 313 -1.00 11.06 31.91
CA ASP A 313 -0.07 12.12 31.50
C ASP A 313 0.08 12.18 29.96
N ASP A 314 -0.37 11.15 29.24
CA ASP A 314 -0.51 11.17 27.79
C ASP A 314 -1.90 11.71 27.41
N ALA A 315 -1.93 12.95 26.91
CA ALA A 315 -3.18 13.62 26.55
C ALA A 315 -3.97 12.88 25.46
N GLU A 316 -3.27 12.27 24.50
CA GLU A 316 -3.90 11.51 23.41
C GLU A 316 -4.53 10.23 23.96
N LEU A 317 -3.81 9.50 24.81
CA LEU A 317 -4.36 8.28 25.40
C LEU A 317 -5.51 8.57 26.37
N LEU A 318 -5.40 9.64 27.17
CA LEU A 318 -6.47 10.09 28.05
C LEU A 318 -7.74 10.45 27.25
N PHE A 319 -7.59 11.12 26.10
CA PHE A 319 -8.68 11.41 25.18
C PHE A 319 -9.35 10.13 24.67
N LEU A 320 -8.57 9.13 24.25
CA LEU A 320 -9.09 7.86 23.75
C LEU A 320 -9.82 7.07 24.83
N LEU A 321 -9.28 7.03 26.06
CA LEU A 321 -9.91 6.35 27.20
C LEU A 321 -11.25 6.98 27.57
N ARG A 322 -11.32 8.31 27.65
CA ARG A 322 -12.59 9.03 27.92
C ARG A 322 -13.58 8.87 26.78
N SER A 323 -13.11 8.83 25.54
CA SER A 323 -13.96 8.60 24.37
C SER A 323 -14.57 7.20 24.40
N ALA A 324 -13.80 6.18 24.77
CA ALA A 324 -14.31 4.82 24.95
C ALA A 324 -15.35 4.75 26.09
N GLU A 325 -15.10 5.40 27.23
CA GLU A 325 -16.04 5.48 28.35
C GLU A 325 -17.37 6.12 27.93
N ASN A 326 -17.33 7.24 27.20
CA ASN A 326 -18.52 7.93 26.69
C ASN A 326 -19.32 7.08 25.69
N LEU A 327 -18.65 6.17 24.97
CA LEU A 327 -19.28 5.21 24.06
C LEU A 327 -19.74 3.92 24.77
N GLY A 328 -19.53 3.80 26.08
CA GLY A 328 -19.86 2.60 26.85
C GLY A 328 -18.96 1.40 26.56
N VAL A 329 -17.75 1.64 26.04
CA VAL A 329 -16.77 0.60 25.69
C VAL A 329 -15.76 0.43 26.83
N THR A 330 -15.65 -0.80 27.35
CA THR A 330 -14.60 -1.15 28.31
C THR A 330 -13.29 -1.46 27.59
N VAL A 331 -12.19 -0.85 28.03
CA VAL A 331 -10.87 -0.99 27.44
C VAL A 331 -9.89 -1.57 28.46
N GLU A 332 -9.11 -2.56 28.03
CA GLU A 332 -7.95 -3.07 28.76
C GLU A 332 -6.71 -2.88 27.90
N VAL A 333 -5.61 -2.41 28.51
CA VAL A 333 -4.33 -2.24 27.83
C VAL A 333 -3.35 -3.28 28.37
N LEU A 334 -2.74 -4.04 27.46
CA LEU A 334 -1.82 -5.12 27.80
C LEU A 334 -0.40 -4.76 27.35
N ASP A 335 0.56 -4.92 28.26
CA ASP A 335 1.99 -4.86 27.94
C ASP A 335 2.47 -6.22 27.44
N LEU A 336 2.95 -6.22 26.19
CA LEU A 336 3.49 -7.38 25.48
C LEU A 336 5.02 -7.33 25.31
N THR A 337 5.69 -6.30 25.84
CA THR A 337 7.14 -6.12 25.65
C THR A 337 7.96 -7.23 26.31
N GLY A 338 7.36 -8.00 27.22
CA GLY A 338 8.00 -9.10 27.93
C GLY A 338 9.13 -8.66 28.85
N ALA A 339 9.33 -7.34 29.03
CA ALA A 339 10.29 -6.80 29.96
C ALA A 339 9.72 -6.91 31.38
N GLY A 340 10.49 -7.61 32.21
CA GLY A 340 10.28 -7.73 33.64
C GLY A 340 10.40 -6.40 34.34
#